data_AF-V9Z4Z5-F1
#
_entry.id   AF-V9Z4Z5-F1
#
_cell.length_a   1.000
_cell.length_b   1.000
_cell.length_c   1.000
_cell.angle_alpha   90.00
_cell.angle_beta   90.00
_cell.angle_gamma   90.00
#
_symmetry.space_group_name_H-M   'P 1'
#
loop_
_entity.id
_entity.type
_entity.pdbx_description
1 polymer ?
#
loop_
_entity_poly.entity_id
_entity_poly.type
_entity_poly.pdbx_seq_one_letter_code
_entity_poly.pdbx_strand_id
1 'polypeptide(L)'
;MSTSPSPVPSTVGRVRVGQLWQDMAPDMVARERILRVTDVNETHAECVVERDKQGTAGRKTRPMALKRFATSAFRLIEDVVDDADQPLYARFLAAMTAVQGASPSPMEYATAALRVHHEVIAEAAKPQD
;
A
#
# COMPACT_ATOMS: atom_id res chain seq x y z
N MET A 1 -4.07 37.05 -17.34
CA MET A 1 -3.60 36.39 -16.12
C MET A 1 -4.17 34.97 -16.13
N SER A 2 -3.35 33.97 -16.48
CA SER A 2 -3.78 32.56 -16.54
C SER A 2 -3.66 31.93 -15.17
N THR A 3 -4.78 31.61 -14.54
CA THR A 3 -4.82 30.72 -13.38
C THR A 3 -4.67 29.30 -13.89
N SER A 4 -3.45 28.75 -13.83
CA SER A 4 -3.25 27.31 -14.01
C SER A 4 -4.09 26.57 -12.97
N PRO A 5 -4.88 25.55 -13.36
CA PRO A 5 -5.59 24.74 -12.39
C PRO A 5 -4.56 23.98 -11.55
N SER A 6 -4.66 24.09 -10.23
CA SER A 6 -3.91 23.28 -9.28
C SER A 6 -4.11 21.79 -9.62
N PRO A 7 -3.04 20.97 -9.62
CA PRO A 7 -3.20 19.55 -9.85
C PRO A 7 -4.09 18.98 -8.74
N VAL A 8 -5.18 18.33 -9.15
CA VAL A 8 -6.00 17.51 -8.26
C VAL A 8 -5.07 16.51 -7.59
N PRO A 9 -5.07 16.37 -6.26
CA PRO A 9 -4.25 15.37 -5.61
C PRO A 9 -4.65 14.01 -6.18
N SER A 10 -3.72 13.34 -6.87
CA SER A 10 -3.90 11.94 -7.21
C SER A 10 -4.17 11.23 -5.89
N THR A 11 -5.27 10.50 -5.81
CA THR A 11 -5.64 9.67 -4.65
C THR A 11 -4.60 8.61 -4.34
N VAL A 12 -3.63 8.44 -5.24
CA VAL A 12 -2.44 7.63 -5.02
C VAL A 12 -1.31 8.53 -4.54
N GLY A 13 -0.79 8.25 -3.34
CA GLY A 13 0.41 8.90 -2.81
C GLY A 13 1.63 8.73 -3.72
N ARG A 14 2.76 9.33 -3.34
CA ARG A 14 4.03 9.17 -4.07
C ARG A 14 4.34 7.69 -4.25
N VAL A 15 4.89 7.31 -5.41
CA VAL A 15 5.36 5.95 -5.65
C VAL A 15 6.48 5.64 -4.65
N ARG A 16 6.36 4.53 -3.92
CA ARG A 16 7.28 4.09 -2.87
C ARG A 16 7.77 2.67 -3.13
N VAL A 17 8.99 2.37 -2.69
CA VAL A 17 9.54 1.01 -2.68
C VAL A 17 8.65 0.10 -1.85
N GLY A 18 8.31 -1.08 -2.37
CA GLY A 18 7.45 -2.06 -1.71
C GLY A 18 6.00 -2.09 -2.22
N GLN A 19 5.51 -1.01 -2.84
CA GLN A 19 4.14 -0.94 -3.37
C GLN A 19 3.89 -1.96 -4.49
N LEU A 20 2.64 -2.44 -4.57
CA LEU A 20 2.18 -3.29 -5.67
C LEU A 20 1.24 -2.53 -6.58
N TRP A 21 1.50 -2.68 -7.87
CA TRP A 21 0.74 -2.03 -8.92
C TRP A 21 0.30 -3.06 -9.95
N GLN A 22 -0.98 -3.05 -10.31
CA GLN A 22 -1.48 -3.79 -11.46
C GLN A 22 -1.27 -2.96 -12.72
N ASP A 23 -0.72 -3.59 -13.75
CA ASP A 23 -0.59 -2.99 -15.07
C ASP A 23 -1.92 -3.10 -15.82
N MET A 24 -2.49 -1.94 -16.14
CA MET A 24 -3.79 -1.80 -16.77
C MET A 24 -3.68 -1.55 -18.28
N ALA A 25 -2.49 -1.68 -18.88
CA ALA A 25 -2.37 -1.66 -20.34
C ALA A 25 -3.23 -2.78 -20.96
N PRO A 26 -3.88 -2.55 -22.12
CA PRO A 26 -4.85 -3.50 -22.68
C PRO A 26 -4.32 -4.93 -22.84
N ASP A 27 -3.05 -5.08 -23.21
CA ASP A 27 -2.35 -6.35 -23.37
C ASP A 27 -1.93 -6.99 -22.03
N MET A 28 -1.90 -6.21 -20.95
CA MET A 28 -1.46 -6.63 -19.62
C MET A 28 -2.62 -6.96 -18.67
N VAL A 29 -3.79 -6.34 -18.86
CA VAL A 29 -5.00 -6.65 -18.08
C VAL A 29 -5.36 -8.12 -18.18
N ALA A 30 -5.39 -8.69 -19.40
CA ALA A 30 -5.68 -10.10 -19.61
C ALA A 30 -4.66 -11.04 -18.98
N ARG A 31 -3.43 -10.55 -18.76
CA ARG A 31 -2.33 -11.28 -18.12
C ARG A 31 -2.33 -11.17 -16.60
N GLU A 32 -3.18 -10.31 -16.05
CA GLU A 32 -3.18 -9.96 -14.62
C GLU A 32 -1.76 -9.62 -14.12
N ARG A 33 -1.03 -8.80 -14.89
CA ARG A 33 0.35 -8.46 -14.52
C ARG A 33 0.39 -7.56 -13.29
N ILE A 34 1.09 -8.02 -12.25
CA ILE A 34 1.34 -7.29 -11.01
C ILE A 34 2.85 -7.00 -10.90
N LEU A 35 3.15 -5.76 -10.55
CA LEU A 35 4.50 -5.22 -10.44
C LEU A 35 4.75 -4.78 -9.00
N ARG A 36 5.86 -5.21 -8.42
CA ARG A 36 6.34 -4.70 -7.13
C ARG A 36 7.46 -3.70 -7.36
N VAL A 37 7.34 -2.52 -6.77
CA VAL A 37 8.39 -1.49 -6.83
C VAL A 37 9.55 -1.93 -5.95
N THR A 38 10.75 -2.02 -6.52
CA THR A 38 11.97 -2.45 -5.81
C THR A 38 12.93 -1.31 -5.54
N ASP A 39 12.89 -0.27 -6.37
CA ASP A 39 13.70 0.94 -6.18
C ASP A 39 12.98 2.15 -6.78
N VAL A 40 13.24 3.35 -6.25
CA VAL A 40 12.67 4.61 -6.70
C VAL A 40 13.75 5.68 -6.68
N ASN A 41 14.00 6.30 -7.83
CA ASN A 41 14.80 7.52 -7.93
C ASN A 41 13.89 8.74 -8.18
N GLU A 42 14.48 9.89 -8.52
CA GLU A 42 13.75 11.14 -8.71
C GLU A 42 12.66 11.08 -9.80
N THR A 43 12.85 10.27 -10.85
CA THR A 43 12.00 10.29 -12.04
C THR A 43 11.46 8.93 -12.45
N HIS A 44 12.03 7.84 -11.96
CA HIS A 44 11.70 6.47 -12.35
C HIS A 44 11.62 5.52 -11.13
N ALA A 45 10.81 4.48 -11.31
CA ALA A 45 10.76 3.31 -10.43
C ALA A 45 11.34 2.09 -11.17
N GLU A 46 12.11 1.27 -10.46
CA GLU A 46 12.39 -0.10 -10.86
C GLU A 46 11.33 -1.02 -10.28
N CYS A 47 10.85 -1.97 -11.09
CA CYS A 47 9.89 -2.97 -10.63
C CYS A 47 10.35 -4.38 -10.98
N VAL A 48 9.92 -5.33 -10.16
CA VAL A 48 9.91 -6.76 -10.50
C VAL A 48 8.49 -7.19 -10.81
N VAL A 49 8.32 -8.05 -11.81
CA VAL A 49 7.03 -8.70 -12.08
C VAL A 49 6.80 -9.73 -10.98
N GLU A 50 5.84 -9.47 -10.11
CA GLU A 50 5.49 -10.39 -9.03
C GLU A 50 4.56 -11.49 -9.52
N ARG A 51 3.60 -11.13 -10.37
CA ARG A 51 2.64 -12.07 -10.96
C ARG A 51 2.40 -11.72 -12.41
N ASP A 52 2.35 -12.75 -13.25
CA ASP A 52 1.95 -12.64 -14.64
C ASP A 52 1.48 -14.01 -15.12
N LYS A 53 0.24 -14.09 -15.63
CA LYS A 53 -0.33 -15.35 -16.12
C LYS A 53 0.41 -15.94 -17.32
N GLN A 54 1.23 -15.15 -18.03
CA GLN A 54 2.06 -15.62 -19.15
C GLN A 54 3.49 -15.98 -18.74
N GLY A 55 3.81 -16.04 -17.45
CA GLY A 55 5.04 -16.68 -16.97
C GLY A 55 6.29 -15.79 -16.95
N THR A 56 6.14 -14.46 -16.88
CA THR A 56 7.27 -13.54 -16.72
C THR A 56 7.51 -13.08 -15.28
N ALA A 57 6.94 -13.77 -14.30
CA ALA A 57 7.19 -13.51 -12.87
C ALA A 57 8.70 -13.62 -12.54
N GLY A 58 9.16 -12.82 -11.59
CA GLY A 58 10.55 -12.69 -11.17
C GLY A 58 11.43 -11.83 -12.08
N ARG A 59 10.95 -11.38 -13.25
CA ARG A 59 11.74 -10.52 -14.15
C ARG A 59 11.67 -9.06 -13.73
N LYS A 60 12.80 -8.36 -13.76
CA LYS A 60 12.82 -6.89 -13.67
C LYS A 60 12.22 -6.28 -14.93
N THR A 61 11.38 -5.26 -14.76
CA THR A 61 10.91 -4.41 -15.86
C THR A 61 11.98 -3.39 -16.25
N ARG A 62 11.81 -2.74 -17.40
CA ARG A 62 12.56 -1.50 -17.68
C ARG A 62 12.14 -0.41 -16.68
N PRO A 63 13.04 0.50 -16.27
CA PRO A 63 12.68 1.62 -15.41
C PRO A 63 11.46 2.38 -15.93
N MET A 64 10.51 2.66 -15.04
CA MET A 64 9.20 3.19 -15.39
C MET A 64 9.06 4.61 -14.84
N ALA A 65 8.76 5.57 -15.71
CA ALA A 65 8.62 6.97 -15.29
C ALA A 65 7.49 7.11 -14.23
N LEU A 66 7.78 7.79 -13.12
CA LEU A 66 6.86 7.90 -11.97
C LEU A 66 5.50 8.47 -12.35
N LYS A 67 5.48 9.45 -13.27
CA LYS A 67 4.25 10.06 -13.78
C LYS A 67 3.25 9.06 -14.37
N ARG A 68 3.70 7.89 -14.83
CA ARG A 68 2.82 6.86 -15.40
C ARG A 68 1.93 6.23 -14.34
N PHE A 69 2.45 6.05 -13.12
CA PHE A 69 1.69 5.45 -12.01
C PHE A 69 0.51 6.30 -11.55
N ALA A 70 0.54 7.61 -11.84
CA ALA A 70 -0.58 8.52 -11.60
C ALA A 70 -1.67 8.47 -12.69
N THR A 71 -1.51 7.64 -13.72
CA THR A 71 -2.47 7.50 -14.82
C THR A 71 -3.30 6.23 -14.70
N SER A 72 -4.36 6.11 -15.49
CA SER A 72 -5.19 4.90 -15.56
C SER A 72 -4.45 3.65 -16.05
N ALA A 73 -3.22 3.77 -16.55
CA ALA A 73 -2.38 2.65 -16.96
C ALA A 73 -1.91 1.79 -15.78
N PHE A 74 -2.01 2.28 -14.54
CA PHE A 74 -1.66 1.52 -13.35
C PHE A 74 -2.73 1.67 -12.28
N ARG A 75 -2.96 0.59 -11.55
CA ARG A 75 -3.83 0.58 -10.38
C ARG A 75 -3.01 0.15 -9.17
N LEU A 76 -2.99 0.97 -8.13
CA LEU A 76 -2.39 0.59 -6.84
C LEU A 76 -3.22 -0.54 -6.22
N ILE A 77 -2.56 -1.63 -5.86
CA ILE A 77 -3.16 -2.81 -5.24
C ILE A 77 -2.83 -2.87 -3.75
N GLU A 78 -1.58 -2.58 -3.41
CA GLU A 78 -1.08 -2.58 -2.03
C GLU A 78 -0.16 -1.37 -1.86
N ASP A 79 -0.47 -0.54 -0.87
CA ASP A 79 0.41 0.55 -0.46
C ASP A 79 1.37 0.08 0.64
N VAL A 80 2.46 0.82 0.81
CA VAL A 80 3.43 0.57 1.87
C VAL A 80 2.90 1.19 3.16
N VAL A 81 2.95 0.42 4.25
CA VAL A 81 2.71 0.95 5.59
C VAL A 81 3.91 1.80 5.96
N ASP A 82 3.66 3.05 6.36
CA ASP A 82 4.74 3.92 6.82
C ASP A 82 5.43 3.31 8.05
N ASP A 83 6.76 3.38 8.14
CA ASP A 83 7.52 2.81 9.26
C ASP A 83 7.04 3.35 10.62
N ALA A 84 6.52 4.58 10.64
CA ALA A 84 5.91 5.20 11.82
C ALA A 84 4.62 4.48 12.27
N ASP A 85 3.89 3.86 11.35
CA ASP A 85 2.66 3.11 11.60
C ASP A 85 2.92 1.63 11.90
N GLN A 86 4.15 1.14 11.67
CA GLN A 86 4.51 -0.25 11.88
C GLN A 86 4.40 -0.70 13.36
N PRO A 87 4.78 0.10 14.37
CA PRO A 87 4.49 -0.20 15.77
C PRO A 87 2.99 -0.28 16.06
N LEU A 88 2.19 0.61 15.45
CA LEU A 88 0.74 0.62 15.62
C LEU A 88 0.10 -0.63 15.01
N TYR A 89 0.50 -0.97 13.79
CA TYR A 89 0.11 -2.22 13.11
C TYR A 89 0.45 -3.45 13.97
N ALA A 90 1.66 -3.51 14.53
CA ALA A 90 2.08 -4.60 15.41
C ALA A 90 1.21 -4.69 16.68
N ARG A 91 0.81 -3.56 17.28
CA ARG A 91 -0.11 -3.54 18.44
C ARG A 91 -1.48 -4.10 18.07
N PHE A 92 -2.05 -3.72 16.92
CA PHE A 92 -3.32 -4.27 16.45
C PHE A 92 -3.23 -5.77 16.17
N LEU A 93 -2.18 -6.21 15.49
CA LEU A 93 -1.97 -7.62 15.18
C LEU A 93 -1.84 -8.46 16.45
N ALA A 94 -1.01 -8.02 17.40
CA ALA A 94 -0.83 -8.69 18.68
C ALA A 94 -2.16 -8.84 19.44
N ALA A 95 -2.97 -7.77 19.50
CA ALA A 95 -4.27 -7.80 20.16
C ALA A 95 -5.25 -8.77 19.50
N MET A 96 -5.29 -8.82 18.15
CA MET A 96 -6.13 -9.79 17.44
C MET A 96 -5.64 -11.23 17.66
N THR A 97 -4.33 -11.48 17.65
CA THR A 97 -3.78 -12.84 17.87
C THR A 97 -3.90 -13.32 19.32
N ALA A 98 -4.07 -12.40 20.27
CA ALA A 98 -4.29 -12.73 21.68
C ALA A 98 -5.75 -13.13 21.99
N VAL A 99 -6.67 -13.01 21.02
CA VAL A 99 -8.05 -13.48 21.17
C VAL A 99 -8.03 -15.01 21.30
N GLN A 100 -8.44 -15.49 22.48
CA GLN A 100 -8.44 -16.91 22.79
C GLN A 100 -9.67 -17.61 22.21
N GLY A 101 -9.50 -18.86 21.76
CA GLY A 101 -10.58 -19.70 21.26
C GLY A 101 -10.14 -20.58 20.10
N ALA A 102 -10.82 -21.70 19.87
CA ALA A 102 -10.51 -22.59 18.75
C ALA A 102 -10.92 -21.99 17.39
N SER A 103 -11.90 -21.08 17.38
CA SER A 103 -12.33 -20.33 16.20
C SER A 103 -13.00 -19.03 16.62
N PRO A 104 -12.22 -17.99 16.97
CA PRO A 104 -12.78 -16.70 17.31
C PRO A 104 -13.55 -16.10 16.13
N SER A 105 -14.67 -15.46 16.43
CA SER A 105 -15.52 -14.80 15.45
C SER A 105 -14.89 -13.49 14.94
N PRO A 106 -15.28 -13.02 13.74
CA PRO A 106 -14.84 -11.71 13.24
C PRO A 106 -15.14 -10.54 14.19
N MET A 107 -16.23 -10.62 14.96
CA MET A 107 -16.59 -9.61 15.95
C MET A 107 -15.58 -9.53 17.11
N GLU A 108 -15.05 -10.67 17.55
CA GLU A 108 -14.08 -10.72 18.65
C GLU A 108 -12.74 -10.10 18.24
N TYR A 109 -12.27 -10.39 17.03
CA TYR A 109 -11.09 -9.73 16.48
C TYR A 109 -11.31 -8.21 16.33
N ALA A 110 -12.47 -7.79 15.81
CA ALA A 110 -12.79 -6.37 15.67
C ALA A 110 -12.83 -5.65 17.02
N THR A 111 -13.37 -6.30 18.05
CA THR A 111 -13.42 -5.75 19.42
C THR A 111 -12.03 -5.61 20.01
N ALA A 112 -11.16 -6.61 19.84
CA ALA A 112 -9.77 -6.55 20.29
C ALA A 112 -8.98 -5.43 19.61
N ALA A 113 -9.15 -5.25 18.30
CA ALA A 113 -8.55 -4.15 17.56
C ALA A 113 -9.10 -2.80 18.03
N LEU A 114 -10.42 -2.65 18.18
CA LEU A 114 -11.04 -1.40 18.60
C LEU A 114 -10.54 -0.94 19.99
N ARG A 115 -10.27 -1.87 20.90
CA ARG A 115 -9.68 -1.55 22.20
C ARG A 115 -8.31 -0.88 22.05
N VAL A 116 -7.42 -1.44 21.23
CA VAL A 116 -6.10 -0.85 20.94
C VAL A 116 -6.24 0.53 20.32
N HIS A 117 -7.20 0.71 19.41
CA HIS A 117 -7.45 2.02 18.79
C HIS A 117 -7.81 3.08 19.84
N HIS A 118 -8.70 2.74 20.78
CA HIS A 118 -9.05 3.65 21.87
C HIS A 118 -7.88 3.96 22.80
N GLU A 119 -7.04 2.97 23.13
CA GLU A 119 -5.82 3.16 23.94
C GLU A 119 -4.85 4.13 23.28
N VAL A 120 -4.63 3.99 21.96
CA VAL A 120 -3.75 4.85 21.18
C VAL A 120 -4.27 6.29 21.11
N ILE A 121 -5.59 6.47 20.90
CA ILE A 121 -6.20 7.81 20.93
C ILE A 121 -6.04 8.44 22.32
N ALA A 122 -6.25 7.66 23.39
CA ALA A 122 -6.10 8.15 24.75
C ALA A 122 -4.64 8.50 25.10
N GLU A 123 -3.66 7.75 24.58
CA GLU A 123 -2.23 8.08 24.70
C GLU A 123 -1.89 9.39 23.99
N ALA A 124 -2.38 9.57 22.75
CA ALA A 124 -2.17 10.78 21.96
C ALA A 124 -2.84 12.04 22.55
N ALA A 125 -3.90 11.87 23.34
CA ALA A 125 -4.61 12.96 24.00
C ALA A 125 -3.96 13.43 25.32
N LYS A 126 -2.93 12.74 25.82
CA LYS A 126 -2.20 13.16 27.02
C LYS A 126 -1.23 14.30 26.68
N PRO A 127 -1.15 15.35 27.52
CA PRO A 127 -0.15 16.39 27.33
C PRO A 127 1.24 15.78 27.40
N GLN A 128 2.13 16.17 26.48
CA GLN A 128 3.54 15.85 26.55
C GLN A 128 4.17 16.76 27.61
N ASP A 129 4.48 16.19 28.77
CA ASP A 129 5.28 16.85 29.82
C ASP A 129 6.75 17.05 29.40
#